data_AF-A0A2D8K286-F1
#
_entry.id   AF-A0A2D8K286-F1
#
_cell.length_a   1.000
_cell.length_b   1.000
_cell.length_c   1.000
_cell.angle_alpha   90.00
_cell.angle_beta   90.00
_cell.angle_gamma   90.00
#
_symmetry.space_group_name_H-M   'P 1'
#
loop_
_entity.id
_entity.type
_entity.pdbx_description
1 polymer ?
#
loop_
_entity_poly.entity_id
_entity_poly.type
_entity_poly.pdbx_seq_one_letter_code
_entity_poly.pdbx_strand_id
1 'polypeptide(L)'
;MRQAGLLLAGASFLALIGSPTLAQEGEKACPAFPPPTVTLDYGSRYDEGSADSSTLDDESDAAVDAALKDADDFIRQITGLANDARANPGVAAANADCVINGIHDWAAADAFGELQTENAKMTYAARVGGIAGAYRQVRDLADGLTDEKAAIEAWLTKNGDFMIAYWDNDAPPKAK
;
A
#
# COMPACT_ATOMS: atom_id res chain seq x y z
N MET A 1 -45.23 -68.83 40.93
CA MET A 1 -45.94 -68.10 39.86
C MET A 1 -45.66 -66.61 40.00
N ARG A 2 -45.19 -66.01 38.90
CA ARG A 2 -45.21 -64.60 38.44
C ARG A 2 -45.03 -63.42 39.42
N GLN A 3 -44.02 -62.62 39.05
CA GLN A 3 -43.69 -61.23 39.38
C GLN A 3 -44.83 -60.23 39.15
N ALA A 4 -44.74 -59.05 39.80
CA ALA A 4 -44.71 -57.74 39.12
C ALA A 4 -44.30 -56.63 40.09
N GLY A 5 -43.13 -56.02 39.85
CA GLY A 5 -42.69 -54.78 40.47
C GLY A 5 -43.05 -53.58 39.60
N LEU A 6 -43.23 -52.42 40.23
CA LEU A 6 -43.33 -51.11 39.58
C LEU A 6 -42.33 -50.18 40.26
N LEU A 7 -41.27 -49.81 39.55
CA LEU A 7 -40.32 -48.77 39.97
C LEU A 7 -40.51 -47.56 39.05
N LEU A 8 -40.79 -46.40 39.64
CA LEU A 8 -40.76 -45.09 38.99
C LEU A 8 -39.30 -44.72 38.68
N ALA A 9 -39.01 -44.39 37.42
CA ALA A 9 -37.76 -43.77 37.00
C ALA A 9 -38.00 -42.28 36.75
N GLY A 10 -37.30 -41.43 37.51
CA GLY A 10 -37.27 -39.98 37.33
C GLY A 10 -36.38 -39.58 36.16
N ALA A 11 -36.83 -38.58 35.39
CA ALA A 11 -36.09 -37.98 34.30
C ALA A 11 -35.23 -36.82 34.82
N SER A 12 -33.91 -36.96 34.76
CA SER A 12 -32.95 -35.87 34.97
C SER A 12 -32.64 -35.20 33.63
N PHE A 13 -33.07 -33.95 33.47
CA PHE A 13 -32.69 -33.08 32.36
C PHE A 13 -31.32 -32.47 32.66
N LEU A 14 -30.27 -32.94 31.98
CA LEU A 14 -28.95 -32.29 31.94
C LEU A 14 -28.98 -31.22 30.85
N ALA A 15 -29.06 -29.95 31.26
CA ALA A 15 -28.88 -28.81 30.37
C ALA A 15 -27.38 -28.67 30.02
N LEU A 16 -27.01 -29.00 28.79
CA LEU A 16 -25.71 -28.69 28.21
C LEU A 16 -25.66 -27.18 27.91
N ILE A 17 -24.98 -26.44 28.77
CA ILE A 17 -24.65 -25.03 28.54
C ILE A 17 -23.52 -25.02 27.51
N GLY A 18 -23.85 -24.89 26.24
CA GLY A 18 -22.86 -24.64 25.19
C GLY A 18 -22.24 -23.26 25.44
N SER A 19 -20.94 -23.22 25.75
CA SER A 19 -20.18 -21.97 25.79
C SER A 19 -20.24 -21.33 24.40
N PRO A 20 -20.57 -20.04 24.28
CA PRO A 20 -20.42 -19.35 23.00
C PRO A 20 -18.94 -19.35 22.66
N THR A 21 -18.58 -20.05 21.59
CA THR A 21 -17.28 -19.90 20.95
C THR A 21 -17.18 -18.44 20.52
N LEU A 22 -16.37 -17.65 21.22
CA LEU A 22 -15.91 -16.37 20.69
C LEU A 22 -15.24 -16.69 19.36
N ALA A 23 -15.82 -16.22 18.26
CA ALA A 23 -15.14 -16.24 16.98
C ALA A 23 -13.79 -15.54 17.18
N GLN A 24 -12.68 -16.26 16.97
CA GLN A 24 -11.42 -15.60 16.71
C GLN A 24 -11.65 -14.71 15.48
N GLU A 25 -11.71 -13.41 15.68
CA GLU A 25 -11.50 -12.47 14.58
C GLU A 25 -10.13 -12.83 14.01
N GLY A 26 -10.14 -13.45 12.83
CA GLY A 26 -8.91 -13.81 12.14
C GLY A 26 -8.04 -12.59 11.99
N GLU A 27 -6.76 -12.73 12.32
CA GLU A 27 -5.71 -11.77 12.05
C GLU A 27 -5.92 -11.24 10.62
N LYS A 28 -6.26 -9.94 10.50
CA LYS A 28 -6.49 -9.32 9.20
C LYS A 28 -5.16 -9.38 8.45
N ALA A 29 -5.03 -10.34 7.54
CA ALA A 29 -3.88 -10.42 6.67
C ALA A 29 -3.78 -9.15 5.84
N CYS A 30 -2.56 -8.63 5.69
CA CYS A 30 -2.28 -7.52 4.80
C CYS A 30 -2.81 -7.82 3.39
N PRO A 31 -3.31 -6.82 2.64
CA PRO A 31 -3.68 -7.04 1.26
C PRO A 31 -2.45 -7.46 0.45
N ALA A 32 -2.69 -8.19 -0.63
CA ALA A 32 -1.65 -8.45 -1.62
C ALA A 32 -1.38 -7.14 -2.39
N PHE A 33 -0.22 -6.54 -2.15
CA PHE A 33 0.19 -5.34 -2.86
C PHE A 33 0.60 -5.64 -4.31
N PRO A 34 0.46 -4.67 -5.24
CA PRO A 34 1.01 -4.78 -6.58
C PRO A 34 2.54 -4.93 -6.55
N PRO A 35 3.15 -5.53 -7.59
CA PRO A 35 4.59 -5.68 -7.65
C PRO A 35 5.29 -4.31 -7.68
N PRO A 36 6.50 -4.18 -7.08
CA PRO A 36 7.29 -2.97 -7.17
C PRO A 36 7.57 -2.54 -8.61
N THR A 37 7.23 -1.29 -8.94
CA THR A 37 7.56 -0.69 -10.24
C THR A 37 8.99 -0.17 -10.23
N VAL A 38 9.93 -0.96 -10.74
CA VAL A 38 11.36 -0.60 -10.82
C VAL A 38 11.64 0.38 -11.96
N THR A 39 11.09 0.10 -13.13
CA THR A 39 11.32 0.86 -14.36
C THR A 39 10.09 1.69 -14.71
N LEU A 40 10.30 2.97 -15.01
CA LEU A 40 9.30 3.84 -15.64
C LEU A 40 9.82 4.30 -17.00
N ASP A 41 9.12 3.88 -18.04
CA ASP A 41 9.41 4.18 -19.44
C ASP A 41 8.11 4.54 -20.14
N TYR A 42 7.74 5.82 -20.11
CA TYR A 42 6.53 6.31 -20.76
C TYR A 42 6.71 7.72 -21.30
N GLY A 43 6.05 8.00 -22.43
CA GLY A 43 6.07 9.30 -23.10
C GLY A 43 5.08 10.32 -22.49
N SER A 44 4.88 11.42 -23.21
CA SER A 44 3.82 12.41 -22.90
C SER A 44 2.43 11.79 -23.08
N ARG A 45 1.44 12.25 -22.30
CA ARG A 45 0.01 11.93 -22.51
C ARG A 45 -0.65 12.80 -23.59
N TYR A 46 0.04 13.87 -23.98
CA TYR A 46 -0.51 14.92 -24.83
C TYR A 46 -0.06 14.77 -26.27
N ASP A 47 -0.94 15.16 -27.19
CA ASP A 47 -0.65 15.28 -28.62
C ASP A 47 0.59 16.16 -28.83
N GLU A 48 1.51 15.73 -29.69
CA GLU A 48 2.74 16.46 -30.03
C GLU A 48 2.47 17.86 -30.62
N GLY A 49 1.32 18.05 -31.25
CA GLY A 49 0.85 19.34 -31.77
C GLY A 49 0.26 20.26 -30.71
N SER A 50 0.07 19.80 -29.47
CA SER A 50 -0.49 20.59 -28.38
C SER A 50 0.54 21.57 -27.82
N ALA A 51 0.42 22.84 -28.21
CA ALA A 51 1.35 23.90 -27.80
C ALA A 51 1.42 24.12 -26.28
N ASP A 52 0.37 23.75 -25.55
CA ASP A 52 0.18 23.98 -24.12
C ASP A 52 -0.11 22.70 -23.34
N SER A 53 0.06 21.51 -23.95
CA SER A 53 -0.25 20.23 -23.31
C SER A 53 -1.70 20.18 -22.77
N SER A 54 -2.65 20.68 -23.56
CA SER A 54 -4.08 20.70 -23.23
C SER A 54 -4.91 19.63 -23.95
N THR A 55 -4.35 18.99 -24.98
CA THR A 55 -5.04 17.98 -25.79
C THR A 55 -4.38 16.63 -25.55
N LEU A 56 -5.16 15.67 -25.03
CA LEU A 56 -4.71 14.30 -24.82
C LEU A 56 -4.65 13.56 -26.16
N ASP A 57 -3.63 12.73 -26.30
CA ASP A 57 -3.61 11.66 -27.29
C ASP A 57 -4.09 10.37 -26.62
N ASP A 58 -5.21 9.81 -27.08
CA ASP A 58 -5.87 8.68 -26.40
C ASP A 58 -4.97 7.45 -26.27
N GLU A 59 -4.12 7.17 -27.28
CA GLU A 59 -3.19 6.04 -27.27
C GLU A 59 -2.07 6.27 -26.24
N SER A 60 -1.45 7.45 -26.27
CA SER A 60 -0.40 7.81 -25.35
C SER A 60 -0.91 7.90 -23.91
N ASP A 61 -2.09 8.48 -23.67
CA ASP A 61 -2.69 8.53 -22.34
C ASP A 61 -2.94 7.13 -21.77
N ALA A 62 -3.50 6.22 -22.58
CA ALA A 62 -3.69 4.83 -22.20
C ALA A 62 -2.36 4.11 -21.92
N ALA A 63 -1.31 4.38 -22.70
CA ALA A 63 0.02 3.83 -22.47
C ALA A 63 0.63 4.32 -21.15
N VAL A 64 0.48 5.61 -20.83
CA VAL A 64 0.95 6.17 -19.56
C VAL A 64 0.15 5.61 -18.38
N ASP A 65 -1.17 5.45 -18.50
CA ASP A 65 -1.99 4.80 -17.47
C ASP A 65 -1.58 3.35 -17.23
N ALA A 66 -1.30 2.60 -18.30
CA ALA A 66 -0.82 1.22 -18.19
C ALA A 66 0.54 1.15 -17.48
N ALA A 67 1.48 2.03 -17.83
CA ALA A 67 2.82 2.07 -17.24
C ALA A 67 2.80 2.42 -15.75
N LEU A 68 1.82 3.22 -15.30
CA LEU A 68 1.74 3.71 -13.93
C LEU A 68 0.80 2.90 -13.04
N LYS A 69 0.05 1.96 -13.62
CA LYS A 69 -1.03 1.25 -12.94
C LYS A 69 -0.62 0.66 -11.60
N ASP A 70 0.47 -0.11 -11.56
CA ASP A 70 0.89 -0.82 -10.35
C ASP A 70 1.36 0.15 -9.26
N ALA A 71 2.08 1.21 -9.63
CA ALA A 71 2.50 2.27 -8.70
C ALA A 71 1.32 3.03 -8.12
N ASP A 72 0.39 3.46 -8.98
CA ASP A 72 -0.78 4.22 -8.53
C ASP A 72 -1.73 3.33 -7.70
N ASP A 73 -1.88 2.04 -8.03
CA ASP A 73 -2.66 1.09 -7.24
C ASP A 73 -2.00 0.79 -5.88
N PHE A 74 -0.68 0.64 -5.84
CA PHE A 74 0.05 0.49 -4.60
C PHE A 74 -0.16 1.69 -3.68
N ILE A 75 -0.01 2.91 -4.20
CA ILE A 75 -0.23 4.16 -3.46
C ILE A 75 -1.66 4.24 -2.92
N ARG A 76 -2.67 3.89 -3.74
CA ARG A 76 -4.07 3.85 -3.30
C ARG A 76 -4.25 2.90 -2.13
N GLN A 77 -3.67 1.70 -2.20
CA GLN A 77 -3.80 0.70 -1.14
C GLN A 77 -3.12 1.13 0.17
N ILE A 78 -1.85 1.56 0.13
CA ILE A 78 -1.14 1.98 1.34
C ILE A 78 -1.74 3.24 1.95
N THR A 79 -2.27 4.16 1.12
CA THR A 79 -2.94 5.37 1.61
C THR A 79 -4.28 5.01 2.27
N GLY A 80 -5.03 4.07 1.71
CA GLY A 80 -6.25 3.54 2.32
C GLY A 80 -5.97 2.95 3.71
N LEU A 81 -4.99 2.06 3.80
CA LEU A 81 -4.55 1.46 5.07
C LEU A 81 -4.07 2.51 6.07
N ALA A 82 -3.26 3.47 5.62
CA ALA A 82 -2.75 4.55 6.46
C ALA A 82 -3.88 5.41 7.03
N ASN A 83 -4.84 5.81 6.19
CA ASN A 83 -6.02 6.56 6.62
C ASN A 83 -6.84 5.75 7.64
N ASP A 84 -7.07 4.46 7.37
CA ASP A 84 -7.81 3.58 8.29
C ASP A 84 -7.09 3.41 9.63
N ALA A 85 -5.75 3.33 9.62
CA ALA A 85 -4.96 3.24 10.85
C ALA A 85 -5.12 4.50 11.73
N ARG A 86 -5.24 5.68 11.11
CA ARG A 86 -5.48 6.95 11.82
C ARG A 86 -6.91 7.06 12.34
N ALA A 87 -7.88 6.56 11.58
CA ALA A 87 -9.28 6.67 11.92
C ALA A 87 -9.72 5.64 12.98
N ASN A 88 -9.09 4.47 13.02
CA ASN A 88 -9.56 3.32 13.79
C ASN A 88 -8.46 2.74 14.71
N PRO A 89 -8.41 3.14 16.00
CA PRO A 89 -7.38 2.67 16.94
C PRO A 89 -7.28 1.16 17.08
N GLY A 90 -8.40 0.43 16.94
CA GLY A 90 -8.44 -1.04 17.08
C GLY A 90 -7.70 -1.80 15.98
N VAL A 91 -7.40 -1.17 14.84
CA VAL A 91 -6.65 -1.76 13.72
C VAL A 91 -5.40 -0.96 13.36
N ALA A 92 -5.05 0.04 14.18
CA ALA A 92 -4.00 1.01 13.87
C ALA A 92 -2.63 0.34 13.67
N ALA A 93 -2.20 -0.49 14.62
CA ALA A 93 -0.91 -1.18 14.54
C ALA A 93 -0.86 -2.15 13.35
N ALA A 94 -1.88 -3.00 13.20
CA ALA A 94 -1.92 -3.98 12.10
C ALA A 94 -1.88 -3.31 10.71
N ASN A 95 -2.67 -2.26 10.49
CA ASN A 95 -2.63 -1.52 9.24
C ASN A 95 -1.30 -0.77 9.04
N ALA A 96 -0.71 -0.24 10.11
CA ALA A 96 0.60 0.39 10.06
C ALA A 96 1.69 -0.61 9.64
N ASP A 97 1.70 -1.80 10.23
CA ASP A 97 2.63 -2.88 9.88
C ASP A 97 2.49 -3.28 8.40
N CYS A 98 1.25 -3.39 7.88
CA CYS A 98 1.02 -3.66 6.47
C CYS A 98 1.59 -2.56 5.55
N VAL A 99 1.42 -1.29 5.92
CA VAL A 99 1.96 -0.18 5.15
C VAL A 99 3.49 -0.19 5.19
N ILE A 100 4.10 -0.35 6.37
CA ILE A 100 5.56 -0.38 6.50
C ILE A 100 6.15 -1.53 5.68
N ASN A 101 5.65 -2.75 5.82
CA ASN A 101 6.17 -3.90 5.08
C ASN A 101 5.96 -3.75 3.56
N GLY A 102 4.81 -3.25 3.11
CA GLY A 102 4.56 -3.01 1.69
C GLY A 102 5.52 -1.97 1.09
N ILE A 103 5.80 -0.87 1.80
CA ILE A 103 6.77 0.13 1.35
C ILE A 103 8.19 -0.43 1.41
N HIS A 104 8.51 -1.24 2.41
CA HIS A 104 9.81 -1.89 2.52
C HIS A 104 10.07 -2.82 1.33
N ASP A 105 9.09 -3.61 0.88
CA ASP A 105 9.24 -4.46 -0.32
C ASP A 105 9.53 -3.62 -1.58
N TRP A 106 8.88 -2.46 -1.72
CA TRP A 106 9.14 -1.51 -2.81
C TRP A 106 10.53 -0.89 -2.72
N ALA A 107 10.97 -0.51 -1.52
CA ALA A 107 12.31 0.03 -1.28
C ALA A 107 13.40 -1.02 -1.55
N ALA A 108 13.20 -2.27 -1.11
CA ALA A 108 14.14 -3.38 -1.31
C ALA A 108 14.30 -3.76 -2.78
N ALA A 109 13.24 -3.59 -3.59
CA ALA A 109 13.28 -3.79 -5.03
C ALA A 109 13.88 -2.60 -5.81
N ASP A 110 14.26 -1.52 -5.13
CA ASP A 110 14.66 -0.26 -5.74
C ASP A 110 13.61 0.29 -6.72
N ALA A 111 12.34 0.30 -6.28
CA ALA A 111 11.26 0.89 -7.06
C ALA A 111 11.61 2.33 -7.49
N PHE A 112 11.29 2.65 -8.75
CA PHE A 112 11.68 3.88 -9.45
C PHE A 112 13.20 4.08 -9.64
N GLY A 113 14.01 3.03 -9.48
CA GLY A 113 15.45 3.08 -9.72
C GLY A 113 15.83 3.33 -11.19
N GLU A 114 14.92 3.06 -12.13
CA GLU A 114 15.16 3.19 -13.56
C GLU A 114 14.13 4.11 -14.24
N LEU A 115 14.46 5.41 -14.33
CA LEU A 115 13.64 6.43 -14.99
C LEU A 115 14.14 6.67 -16.42
N GLN A 116 13.59 5.93 -17.38
CA GLN A 116 14.11 5.84 -18.75
C GLN A 116 13.77 7.04 -19.63
N THR A 117 12.66 7.73 -19.37
CA THR A 117 12.22 8.90 -20.15
C THR A 117 12.28 10.20 -19.35
N GLU A 118 12.38 11.33 -20.05
CA GLU A 118 12.26 12.64 -19.40
C GLU A 118 10.90 12.82 -18.72
N ASN A 119 9.82 12.33 -19.32
CA ASN A 119 8.50 12.42 -18.70
C ASN A 119 8.42 11.60 -17.40
N ALA A 120 9.04 10.42 -17.34
CA ALA A 120 9.16 9.64 -16.11
C ALA A 120 9.93 10.42 -15.03
N LYS A 121 11.10 10.98 -15.36
CA LYS A 121 11.90 11.79 -14.42
C LYS A 121 11.14 13.00 -13.88
N MET A 122 10.35 13.66 -14.72
CA MET A 122 9.55 14.83 -14.33
C MET A 122 8.36 14.47 -13.42
N THR A 123 7.74 13.29 -13.61
CA THR A 123 6.42 13.01 -13.02
C THR A 123 6.42 11.95 -11.93
N TYR A 124 7.50 11.17 -11.77
CA TYR A 124 7.57 10.13 -10.75
C TYR A 124 7.56 10.69 -9.32
N ALA A 125 7.99 11.94 -9.12
CA ALA A 125 8.03 12.61 -7.82
C ALA A 125 6.69 12.57 -7.06
N ALA A 126 5.56 12.66 -7.79
CA ALA A 126 4.23 12.55 -7.21
C ALA A 126 3.99 11.17 -6.54
N ARG A 127 4.55 10.10 -7.12
CA ARG A 127 4.43 8.74 -6.59
C ARG A 127 5.25 8.59 -5.31
N VAL A 128 6.51 9.02 -5.34
CA VAL A 128 7.38 9.03 -4.16
C VAL A 128 6.74 9.85 -3.03
N GLY A 129 6.16 11.01 -3.34
CA GLY A 129 5.46 11.85 -2.37
C GLY A 129 4.23 11.16 -1.75
N GLY A 130 3.45 10.42 -2.53
CA GLY A 130 2.32 9.62 -2.02
C GLY A 130 2.77 8.55 -1.04
N ILE A 131 3.84 7.82 -1.38
CA ILE A 131 4.43 6.77 -0.53
C ILE A 131 5.00 7.38 0.76
N ALA A 132 5.78 8.44 0.67
CA ALA A 132 6.33 9.15 1.83
C ALA A 132 5.21 9.71 2.74
N GLY A 133 4.13 10.19 2.15
CA GLY A 133 2.95 10.66 2.86
C GLY A 133 2.26 9.55 3.65
N ALA A 134 2.05 8.37 3.05
CA ALA A 134 1.50 7.20 3.73
C ALA A 134 2.43 6.74 4.86
N TYR A 135 3.74 6.58 4.59
CA TYR A 135 4.76 6.21 5.58
C TYR A 135 4.72 7.12 6.82
N ARG A 136 4.79 8.45 6.61
CA ARG A 136 4.80 9.44 7.71
C ARG A 136 3.59 9.32 8.62
N GLN A 137 2.43 8.95 8.09
CA GLN A 137 1.19 8.85 8.89
C GLN A 137 1.24 7.71 9.90
N VAL A 138 1.92 6.61 9.57
CA VAL A 138 1.84 5.34 10.30
C VAL A 138 3.15 4.89 10.93
N ARG A 139 4.29 5.50 10.60
CA ARG A 139 5.61 5.06 11.10
C ARG A 139 5.72 4.97 12.62
N ASP A 140 4.97 5.80 13.36
CA ASP A 140 4.97 5.84 14.82
C ASP A 140 3.87 4.94 15.44
N LEU A 141 3.08 4.25 14.59
CA LEU A 141 2.03 3.31 15.00
C LEU A 141 2.44 1.84 14.85
N ALA A 142 3.47 1.58 14.04
CA ALA A 142 4.07 0.26 13.86
C ALA A 142 5.20 0.05 14.86
N ASP A 143 5.19 -1.05 15.61
CA ASP A 143 6.26 -1.39 16.57
C ASP A 143 7.13 -2.52 16.03
N GLY A 144 8.40 -2.59 16.44
CA GLY A 144 9.30 -3.70 16.10
C GLY A 144 9.84 -3.73 14.66
N LEU A 145 9.50 -2.76 13.81
CA LEU A 145 9.94 -2.66 12.41
C LEU A 145 11.06 -1.62 12.20
N THR A 146 12.10 -1.65 13.03
CA THR A 146 13.16 -0.62 12.99
C THR A 146 14.00 -0.69 11.72
N ASP A 147 14.37 -1.89 11.28
CA ASP A 147 15.26 -2.08 10.13
C ASP A 147 14.52 -1.76 8.82
N GLU A 148 13.25 -2.14 8.71
CA GLU A 148 12.37 -1.84 7.58
C GLU A 148 12.20 -0.32 7.43
N LYS A 149 11.92 0.38 8.53
CA LYS A 149 11.81 1.85 8.53
C LYS A 149 13.11 2.52 8.08
N ALA A 150 14.26 2.05 8.55
CA ALA A 150 15.55 2.59 8.15
C ALA A 150 15.81 2.38 6.65
N ALA A 151 15.47 1.22 6.10
CA ALA A 151 15.59 0.94 4.67
C ALA A 151 14.64 1.81 3.82
N ILE A 152 13.40 2.00 4.28
CA ILE A 152 12.43 2.90 3.63
C ILE A 152 12.96 4.34 3.63
N GLU A 153 13.46 4.83 4.76
CA GLU A 153 13.97 6.19 4.88
C GLU A 153 15.20 6.42 3.99
N ALA A 154 16.11 5.45 3.92
CA ALA A 154 17.25 5.52 3.01
C ALA A 154 16.81 5.56 1.53
N TRP A 155 15.84 4.74 1.15
CA TRP A 155 15.27 4.73 -0.21
C TRP A 155 14.53 6.04 -0.53
N LEU A 156 13.75 6.59 0.40
CA LEU A 156 13.10 7.89 0.25
C LEU A 156 14.11 9.02 0.13
N THR A 157 15.22 8.99 0.90
CA THR A 157 16.32 9.95 0.76
C THR A 157 16.97 9.86 -0.61
N LYS A 158 17.31 8.66 -1.09
CA LYS A 158 17.87 8.46 -2.44
C LYS A 158 16.98 9.08 -3.52
N ASN A 159 15.67 8.84 -3.45
CA ASN A 159 14.72 9.43 -4.38
C ASN A 159 14.62 10.95 -4.22
N GLY A 160 14.64 11.46 -2.98
CA GLY A 160 14.70 12.88 -2.66
C GLY A 160 15.89 13.59 -3.30
N ASP A 161 17.08 13.02 -3.13
CA ASP A 161 18.33 13.56 -3.66
C ASP A 161 18.32 13.56 -5.20
N PHE A 162 17.80 12.50 -5.83
CA PHE A 162 17.62 12.49 -7.28
C PHE A 162 16.68 13.60 -7.74
N MET A 163 15.52 13.78 -7.09
CA MET A 163 14.57 14.83 -7.46
C MET A 163 15.22 16.21 -7.41
N ILE A 164 15.91 16.53 -6.32
CA ILE A 164 16.61 17.81 -6.16
C ILE A 164 17.66 17.98 -7.27
N ALA A 165 18.52 16.99 -7.47
CA ALA A 165 19.56 17.05 -8.47
C ALA A 165 19.00 17.23 -9.89
N TYR A 166 17.93 16.50 -10.24
CA TYR A 166 17.27 16.61 -11.53
C TYR A 166 16.69 18.01 -11.75
N TRP A 167 15.91 18.53 -10.80
CA TRP A 167 15.28 19.84 -10.97
C TRP A 167 16.30 20.99 -10.99
N ASP A 168 17.39 20.89 -10.22
CA ASP A 168 18.45 21.90 -10.24
C ASP A 168 19.26 21.86 -11.56
N ASN A 169 19.60 20.67 -12.05
CA ASN A 169 20.65 20.50 -13.05
C ASN A 169 20.16 20.04 -14.43
N ASP A 170 19.12 19.24 -14.49
CA ASP A 170 18.75 18.48 -15.70
C ASP A 170 17.35 18.78 -16.24
N ALA A 171 16.49 19.40 -15.43
CA ALA A 171 15.12 19.73 -15.85
C ALA A 171 15.10 20.65 -17.09
N PRO A 172 14.04 20.57 -17.92
CA PRO A 172 13.92 21.38 -19.11
C PRO A 172 14.07 22.90 -18.83
N PRO A 173 14.62 23.71 -19.75
CA PRO A 173 14.96 25.12 -19.50
C PRO A 173 13.83 26.04 -19.02
N LYS A 174 12.56 25.65 -19.17
CA LYS A 174 11.38 26.40 -18.70
C LYS A 174 10.81 25.90 -17.37
N ALA A 175 11.47 24.91 -16.77
CA ALA A 175 11.09 24.26 -15.52
C ALA A 175 12.06 24.62 -14.36
N LYS A 176 13.12 25.37 -14.64
CA LYS A 176 14.08 25.91 -13.67
C LYS A 176 13.77 27.35 -13.30
#